data_AF-A0A0R3QF05-F1
#
_entry.id   AF-A0A0R3QF05-F1
#
_cell.length_a   1.000
_cell.length_b   1.000
_cell.length_c   1.000
_cell.angle_alpha   90.00
_cell.angle_beta   90.00
_cell.angle_gamma   90.00
#
_symmetry.space_group_name_H-M   'P 1'
#
loop_
_entity.id
_entity.type
_entity.pdbx_description
1 polymer ?
#
loop_
_entity_poly.entity_id
_entity_poly.type
_entity_poly.pdbx_seq_one_letter_code
_entity_poly.pdbx_strand_id
1 'polypeptide(L)'
;MEKYLSNLHAYRETHQELTLAHRNYVDNAISIAQKAISKSKGMKTNNSNRKSVKKKGPKTAFDLFAISMANKYVDLEPEKREKRLRKKFDKLSEAEREIYDNLAAAL
;
A
#
# COMPACT_ATOMS: atom_id res chain seq x y z
N MET A 1 -4.40 25.41 -13.69
CA MET A 1 -4.37 24.50 -12.53
C MET A 1 -4.31 25.26 -11.21
N GLU A 2 -3.41 26.24 -11.06
CA GLU A 2 -3.29 27.04 -9.82
C GLU A 2 -4.56 27.82 -9.46
N LYS A 3 -5.20 28.49 -10.42
CA LYS A 3 -6.50 29.19 -10.23
C LYS A 3 -7.63 28.25 -9.74
N TYR A 4 -7.61 26.99 -10.19
CA TYR A 4 -8.62 26.00 -9.80
C TYR A 4 -8.45 25.58 -8.34
N LEU A 5 -7.21 25.43 -7.88
CA LEU A 5 -6.90 25.15 -6.48
C LEU A 5 -7.34 26.31 -5.57
N SER A 6 -7.04 27.56 -5.95
CA SER A 6 -7.47 28.74 -5.20
C SER A 6 -9.00 28.82 -5.09
N ASN A 7 -9.73 28.51 -6.17
CA ASN A 7 -11.19 28.49 -6.15
C ASN A 7 -11.76 27.39 -5.24
N LEU A 8 -11.11 26.21 -5.17
CA LEU A 8 -11.54 25.13 -4.27
C LEU A 8 -11.31 25.49 -2.80
N HIS A 9 -10.22 26.21 -2.48
CA HIS A 9 -9.99 26.73 -1.14
C HIS A 9 -11.04 27.78 -0.76
N ALA A 10 -11.29 28.75 -1.65
CA ALA A 10 -12.33 29.75 -1.43
C ALA A 10 -13.70 29.10 -1.22
N TYR A 11 -14.08 28.11 -2.05
CA TYR A 11 -15.35 27.39 -1.92
C TYR A 11 -15.47 26.63 -0.58
N ARG A 12 -14.37 26.05 -0.08
CA ARG A 12 -14.32 25.37 1.24
C ARG A 12 -14.46 26.36 2.40
N GLU A 13 -13.95 27.58 2.26
CA GLU A 13 -14.01 28.61 3.30
C GLU A 13 -15.37 29.32 3.31
N THR A 14 -15.96 29.59 2.14
CA THR A 14 -17.27 30.23 2.02
C THR A 14 -18.42 29.31 2.38
N HIS A 15 -18.25 28.00 2.19
CA HIS A 15 -19.24 27.01 2.54
C HIS A 15 -18.65 26.07 3.61
N GLN A 16 -18.74 26.48 4.88
CA GLN A 16 -18.42 25.59 6.01
C GLN A 16 -19.59 24.68 6.40
N GLU A 17 -20.79 24.94 5.86
CA GLU A 17 -22.02 24.18 6.13
C GLU A 17 -22.14 22.89 5.29
N LEU A 18 -21.12 22.53 4.51
CA LEU A 18 -21.19 21.32 3.69
C LEU A 18 -21.25 20.05 4.55
N THR A 19 -22.17 19.18 4.16
CA THR A 19 -22.23 17.79 4.61
C THR A 19 -20.87 17.12 4.48
N LEU A 20 -20.54 16.25 5.44
CA LEU A 20 -19.28 15.50 5.52
C LEU A 20 -18.84 14.89 4.17
N ALA A 21 -19.79 14.36 3.38
CA ALA A 21 -19.55 13.81 2.06
C ALA A 21 -18.98 14.83 1.07
N HIS A 22 -19.56 16.03 1.02
CA HIS A 22 -19.07 17.08 0.12
C HIS A 22 -17.77 17.69 0.60
N ARG A 23 -17.58 17.83 1.92
CA ARG A 23 -16.28 18.26 2.48
C ARG A 23 -15.17 17.31 2.07
N ASN A 24 -15.42 16.00 2.14
CA ASN A 24 -14.48 14.97 1.65
C ASN A 24 -14.24 15.06 0.15
N TYR A 25 -15.27 15.35 -0.65
CA TYR A 25 -15.10 15.56 -2.09
C TYR A 25 -14.19 16.74 -2.41
N VAL A 26 -14.44 17.90 -1.77
CA VAL A 26 -13.64 19.12 -1.96
C VAL A 26 -12.20 18.90 -1.50
N ASP A 27 -11.98 18.23 -0.36
CA ASP A 27 -10.64 17.90 0.14
C ASP A 27 -9.88 16.97 -0.83
N ASN A 28 -10.56 15.95 -1.36
CA ASN A 28 -9.99 15.08 -2.39
C ASN A 28 -9.66 15.86 -3.68
N ALA A 29 -10.54 16.76 -4.12
CA ALA A 29 -10.32 17.59 -5.30
C ALA A 29 -9.10 18.53 -5.11
N ILE A 30 -8.95 19.13 -3.93
CA ILE A 30 -7.77 19.93 -3.55
C ILE A 30 -6.51 19.06 -3.59
N SER A 31 -6.53 17.85 -3.01
CA SER A 31 -5.39 16.94 -2.99
C SER A 31 -4.96 16.51 -4.40
N ILE A 32 -5.92 16.27 -5.30
CA ILE A 32 -5.65 15.90 -6.70
C ILE A 32 -5.05 17.10 -7.45
N ALA A 33 -5.64 18.29 -7.31
CA ALA A 33 -5.15 19.51 -7.94
C ALA A 33 -3.72 19.86 -7.46
N GLN A 34 -3.47 19.77 -6.16
CA GLN A 34 -2.12 19.93 -5.57
C GLN A 34 -1.13 18.95 -6.18
N LYS A 35 -1.46 17.65 -6.21
CA LYS A 35 -0.58 16.62 -6.80
C LYS A 35 -0.32 16.87 -8.28
N ALA A 36 -1.30 17.34 -9.04
CA ALA A 36 -1.12 17.64 -10.45
C ALA A 36 -0.19 18.83 -10.68
N ILE A 37 -0.29 19.88 -9.86
CA ILE A 37 0.64 21.02 -9.87
C ILE A 37 2.05 20.57 -9.49
N SER A 38 2.20 19.79 -8.40
CA SER A 38 3.51 19.30 -7.95
C SER A 38 4.18 18.38 -8.98
N LYS A 39 3.41 17.53 -9.67
CA LYS A 39 3.90 16.71 -10.78
C LYS A 39 4.35 17.55 -11.97
N SER A 40 3.59 18.58 -12.33
CA SER A 40 3.91 19.50 -13.43
C SER A 40 5.14 20.35 -13.16
N LYS A 41 5.42 20.68 -11.89
CA LYS A 41 6.59 21.46 -11.48
C LYS A 41 7.85 20.61 -11.26
N GLY A 42 7.82 19.31 -11.57
CA GLY A 42 8.96 18.40 -11.38
C GLY A 42 9.35 18.21 -9.90
N MET A 43 8.53 18.71 -8.97
CA MET A 43 8.80 18.64 -7.55
C MET A 43 8.43 17.23 -7.10
N LYS A 44 9.44 16.37 -6.96
CA LYS A 44 9.31 15.05 -6.32
C LYS A 44 8.84 15.29 -4.89
N THR A 45 7.52 15.39 -4.68
CA THR A 45 6.93 15.30 -3.35
C THR A 45 7.24 13.89 -2.87
N ASN A 46 8.28 13.80 -2.04
CA ASN A 46 8.67 12.62 -1.30
C ASN A 46 7.56 12.30 -0.29
N ASN A 47 6.44 11.79 -0.80
CA ASN A 47 5.32 11.38 0.03
C ASN A 47 5.56 9.90 0.36
N SER A 48 6.56 9.67 1.22
CA SER A 48 6.90 8.39 1.81
C SER A 48 5.86 8.01 2.86
N ASN A 49 4.60 7.87 2.46
CA ASN A 49 3.58 7.24 3.29
C ASN A 49 2.53 6.47 2.49
N ARG A 50 2.92 5.97 1.32
CA ARG A 50 2.22 4.85 0.70
C ARG A 50 3.04 3.62 0.99
N LYS A 51 2.44 2.73 1.80
CA LYS A 51 2.66 1.29 1.81
C LYS A 51 3.63 0.91 0.71
N SER A 52 4.85 0.61 1.10
CA SER A 52 5.85 0.02 0.23
C SER A 52 5.19 -1.15 -0.50
N VAL A 53 4.67 -0.89 -1.70
CA VAL A 53 4.64 -1.89 -2.75
C VAL A 53 6.11 -2.06 -3.05
N LYS A 54 6.80 -2.82 -2.18
CA LYS A 54 8.05 -3.46 -2.51
C LYS A 54 7.72 -4.10 -3.85
N LYS A 55 8.33 -3.60 -4.92
CA LYS A 55 8.49 -4.38 -6.14
C LYS A 55 8.99 -5.71 -5.62
N LYS A 56 8.10 -6.71 -5.56
CA LYS A 56 8.48 -8.02 -5.05
C LYS A 56 9.56 -8.43 -6.03
N GLY A 57 10.80 -8.47 -5.56
CA GLY A 57 11.83 -9.24 -6.24
C GLY A 57 11.32 -10.67 -6.44
N PRO A 58 12.09 -11.53 -7.11
CA PRO A 58 11.72 -12.94 -7.28
C PRO A 58 11.17 -13.47 -5.96
N LYS A 59 9.90 -13.90 -5.98
CA LYS A 59 9.18 -14.28 -4.76
C LYS A 59 9.93 -15.47 -4.19
N THR A 60 10.46 -15.33 -2.99
CA THR A 60 11.20 -16.43 -2.35
C THR A 60 10.26 -17.60 -2.03
N ALA A 61 10.80 -18.80 -1.87
CA ALA A 61 10.03 -19.96 -1.42
C ALA A 61 9.19 -19.67 -0.17
N PHE A 62 9.75 -18.87 0.74
CA PHE A 62 9.05 -18.39 1.92
C PHE A 62 7.90 -17.43 1.60
N ASP A 63 8.06 -16.50 0.66
CA ASP A 63 6.98 -15.59 0.26
C ASP A 63 5.80 -16.36 -0.31
N LEU A 64 6.07 -17.40 -1.10
CA LEU A 64 5.03 -18.27 -1.65
C LEU A 64 4.31 -19.05 -0.55
N PHE A 65 5.04 -19.60 0.42
CA PHE A 65 4.46 -20.21 1.61
C PHE A 65 3.65 -19.22 2.46
N ALA A 66 4.13 -17.99 2.61
CA ALA A 66 3.43 -16.95 3.35
C ALA A 66 2.13 -16.53 2.64
N ILE A 67 2.11 -16.54 1.30
CA ILE A 67 0.91 -16.30 0.48
C ILE A 67 -0.05 -17.50 0.59
N SER A 68 0.42 -18.74 0.55
CA SER A 68 -0.47 -19.91 0.72
C SER A 68 -1.11 -19.94 2.11
N MET A 69 -0.38 -19.44 3.11
CA MET A 69 -0.85 -19.25 4.48
C MET A 69 -1.43 -17.84 4.72
N ALA A 70 -1.83 -17.12 3.67
CA ALA A 70 -2.42 -15.78 3.75
C ALA A 70 -3.76 -15.75 4.51
N ASN A 71 -4.44 -16.89 4.65
CA ASN A 71 -5.66 -17.01 5.46
C ASN A 71 -5.41 -17.55 6.89
N LYS A 72 -4.15 -17.87 7.24
CA LYS A 72 -3.76 -18.28 8.59
C LYS A 72 -3.15 -17.10 9.33
N TYR A 73 -3.47 -16.97 10.62
CA TYR A 73 -2.94 -15.91 11.49
C TYR A 73 -3.32 -14.49 11.03
N VAL A 74 -4.54 -14.33 10.50
CA VAL A 74 -5.05 -13.05 10.00
C VAL A 74 -5.37 -12.10 11.16
N ASP A 75 -5.78 -12.65 12.31
CA ASP A 75 -6.03 -11.92 13.57
C ASP A 75 -4.75 -11.53 14.31
N LEU A 76 -3.56 -11.93 13.81
CA LEU A 76 -2.27 -11.60 14.41
C LEU A 76 -1.60 -10.46 13.66
N GLU A 77 -0.96 -9.58 14.42
CA GLU A 77 -0.11 -8.51 13.90
C GLU A 77 0.88 -9.05 12.84
N PRO A 78 1.11 -8.29 11.75
CA PRO A 78 1.93 -8.75 10.62
C PRO A 78 3.33 -9.21 11.05
N GLU A 79 3.90 -8.57 12.08
CA GLU A 79 5.22 -8.91 12.62
C GLU A 79 5.22 -10.25 13.39
N LYS A 80 4.17 -10.53 14.18
CA LYS A 80 4.01 -11.81 14.90
C LYS A 80 3.67 -12.94 13.93
N ARG A 81 2.88 -12.62 12.91
CA ARG A 81 2.50 -13.53 11.84
C ARG A 81 3.71 -14.01 11.05
N GLU A 82 4.57 -13.09 10.61
CA GLU A 82 5.79 -13.46 9.87
C GLU A 82 6.70 -14.37 10.70
N LYS A 83 6.91 -14.07 11.99
CA LYS A 83 7.66 -14.95 12.91
C LYS A 83 7.05 -16.35 13.00
N ARG A 84 5.73 -16.48 13.08
CA ARG A 84 5.03 -17.78 13.13
C ARG A 84 5.17 -18.54 11.82
N LEU A 85 4.97 -17.86 10.69
CA LEU A 85 5.12 -18.44 9.36
C LEU A 85 6.55 -18.89 9.11
N ARG A 86 7.56 -18.12 9.52
CA ARG A 86 8.96 -18.49 9.37
C ARG A 86 9.33 -19.72 10.19
N LYS A 87 8.85 -19.80 11.45
CA LYS A 87 9.00 -21.01 12.27
C LYS A 87 8.29 -22.23 11.68
N LYS A 88 7.16 -22.03 10.99
CA LYS A 88 6.45 -23.11 10.30
C LYS A 88 7.19 -23.55 9.05
N PHE A 89 7.66 -22.59 8.25
CA PHE A 89 8.45 -22.83 7.05
C PHE A 89 9.74 -23.57 7.34
N ASP A 90 10.42 -23.23 8.45
CA ASP A 90 11.64 -23.91 8.88
C ASP A 90 11.38 -25.31 9.44
N LYS A 91 10.17 -25.57 9.91
CA LYS A 91 9.69 -26.90 10.33
C LYS A 91 9.11 -27.74 9.20
N LEU A 92 9.00 -27.20 7.98
CA LEU A 92 8.54 -27.98 6.84
C LEU A 92 9.53 -29.08 6.52
N SER A 93 9.02 -30.21 6.03
CA SER A 93 9.86 -31.29 5.54
C SER A 93 10.62 -30.84 4.29
N GLU A 94 11.77 -31.45 3.99
CA GLU A 94 12.57 -31.12 2.81
C GLU A 94 11.74 -31.19 1.52
N ALA A 95 10.88 -32.21 1.39
CA ALA A 95 9.94 -32.36 0.28
C ALA A 95 8.95 -31.18 0.15
N GLU A 96 8.42 -30.65 1.26
CA GLU A 96 7.52 -29.49 1.21
C GLU A 96 8.28 -28.21 0.87
N ARG A 97 9.51 -28.07 1.39
CA ARG A 97 10.37 -26.92 1.11
C ARG A 97 10.77 -26.89 -0.36
N GLU A 98 11.10 -28.04 -0.94
CA GLU A 98 11.48 -28.21 -2.34
C GLU A 98 10.35 -27.82 -3.31
N ILE A 99 9.09 -28.09 -2.97
CA ILE A 99 7.94 -27.64 -3.78
C ILE A 99 7.93 -26.10 -3.88
N TYR A 100 8.10 -25.41 -2.74
CA TYR A 100 8.12 -23.95 -2.73
C TYR A 100 9.39 -23.37 -3.36
N ASP A 101 10.52 -24.08 -3.27
CA ASP A 101 11.79 -23.69 -3.89
C ASP A 101 11.72 -23.80 -5.42
N ASN A 102 11.19 -24.92 -5.93
CA ASN A 102 10.92 -25.10 -7.36
C ASN A 102 9.93 -24.06 -7.90
N LEU A 103 8.87 -23.74 -7.15
CA LEU A 103 7.92 -22.69 -7.52
C LEU A 103 8.57 -21.30 -7.54
N ALA A 104 9.49 -21.03 -6.61
CA ALA A 104 10.23 -19.77 -6.57
C ALA A 104 11.26 -19.67 -7.70
N ALA A 105 11.91 -20.79 -8.05
CA ALA A 105 12.86 -20.87 -9.16
C ALA A 105 12.18 -20.73 -10.54
N ALA A 106 10.89 -21.09 -10.64
CA ALA A 106 10.09 -20.96 -11.86
C ALA A 106 9.47 -19.56 -12.07
N LEU A 107 9.71 -18.60 -11.15
CA LEU A 107 9.12 -17.26 -11.12
C LEU A 107 10.11 -16.17 -11.51
#